data_AF-A0A7C3VU92-F1
#
_entry.id   AF-A0A7C3VU92-F1
#
_cell.length_a   1.000
_cell.length_b   1.000
_cell.length_c   1.000
_cell.angle_alpha   90.00
_cell.angle_beta   90.00
_cell.angle_gamma   90.00
#
_symmetry.space_group_name_H-M   'P 1'
#
loop_
_entity.id
_entity.type
_entity.pdbx_description
1 polymer ?
#
loop_
_entity_poly.entity_id
_entity_poly.type
_entity_poly.pdbx_seq_one_letter_code
_entity_poly.pdbx_strand_id
1 'polypeptide(L)'
;MDETRFIADSNVERLGKWLRILGYDTVYGKEMSDDEIVRRALAEDRVILTRDTGIVARRIVKKYVLLDSADTMTQLRQVFTELGLKVTNSRAFTRCIVCNEAV
;
A
#
# COMPACT_ATOMS: atom_id res chain seq x y z
N MET A 1 0.36 -13.20 -13.72
CA MET A 1 -0.76 -12.32 -13.36
C MET A 1 -0.18 -11.24 -12.49
N ASP A 2 -0.20 -10.00 -12.96
CA ASP A 2 0.41 -8.86 -12.25
C ASP A 2 -0.18 -8.74 -10.85
N GLU A 3 0.67 -8.97 -9.85
CA GLU A 3 0.32 -8.83 -8.45
C GLU A 3 0.29 -7.34 -8.11
N THR A 4 -0.85 -6.84 -7.64
CA THR A 4 -0.97 -5.45 -7.17
C THR A 4 0.05 -5.19 -6.06
N ARG A 5 0.94 -4.22 -6.29
CA ARG A 5 1.96 -3.80 -5.32
C ARG A 5 1.56 -2.47 -4.69
N PHE A 6 1.96 -2.27 -3.45
CA PHE A 6 1.60 -1.10 -2.67
C PHE A 6 2.83 -0.32 -2.19
N ILE A 7 2.62 0.97 -1.96
CA ILE A 7 3.49 1.80 -1.14
C ILE A 7 2.61 2.60 -0.18
N ALA A 8 2.86 2.46 1.12
CA ALA A 8 2.12 3.15 2.17
C ALA A 8 2.96 4.31 2.72
N ASP A 9 2.34 5.48 2.87
CA ASP A 9 2.93 6.62 3.55
C ASP A 9 3.05 6.40 5.07
N SER A 10 3.68 7.35 5.76
CA SER A 10 3.87 7.32 7.22
C SER A 10 2.54 7.30 8.00
N ASN A 11 1.47 7.86 7.42
CA ASN A 11 0.15 7.93 8.05
C ASN A 11 -0.57 6.57 8.05
N VAL A 12 -0.19 5.65 7.16
CA VAL A 12 -0.85 4.34 7.00
C VAL A 12 0.13 3.15 7.07
N GLU A 13 1.24 3.29 7.77
CA GLU A 13 2.21 2.18 7.93
C GLU A 13 1.60 0.90 8.51
N ARG A 14 0.64 1.03 9.43
CA ARG A 14 -0.08 -0.12 10.02
C ARG A 14 -0.84 -0.92 8.97
N LEU A 15 -1.42 -0.24 7.98
CA LEU A 15 -2.06 -0.88 6.84
C LEU A 15 -1.03 -1.64 5.99
N GLY A 16 0.14 -1.04 5.77
CA GLY A 16 1.24 -1.70 5.06
C GLY A 16 1.66 -3.03 5.71
N LYS A 17 1.72 -3.08 7.04
CA LYS A 17 1.98 -4.33 7.79
C LYS A 17 0.93 -5.41 7.51
N TRP A 18 -0.35 -5.04 7.55
CA TRP A 18 -1.44 -5.97 7.27
C TRP A 18 -1.42 -6.48 5.83
N LEU A 19 -1.10 -5.62 4.87
CA LEU A 19 -0.99 -6.03 3.47
C LEU A 19 0.13 -7.06 3.27
N ARG A 20 1.30 -6.89 3.92
CA ARG A 20 2.36 -7.92 3.92
C ARG A 20 1.90 -9.24 4.55
N ILE A 21 1.18 -9.18 5.67
CA ILE A 21 0.61 -10.40 6.31
C ILE A 21 -0.32 -11.13 5.33
N LEU A 22 -1.09 -10.38 4.54
CA LEU A 22 -2.00 -10.94 3.53
C LEU A 22 -1.29 -11.35 2.22
N GLY A 23 0.04 -11.23 2.16
CA GLY A 23 0.86 -11.67 1.03
C GLY A 23 1.09 -10.63 -0.04
N TYR A 24 0.70 -9.37 0.16
CA TYR A 24 0.88 -8.33 -0.84
C TYR A 24 2.24 -7.63 -0.69
N ASP A 25 2.94 -7.46 -1.81
CA ASP A 25 4.15 -6.65 -1.88
C ASP A 25 3.83 -5.21 -1.47
N THR A 26 4.34 -4.81 -0.30
CA THR A 26 4.05 -3.47 0.23
C THR A 26 5.30 -2.83 0.78
N VAL A 27 5.67 -1.67 0.24
CA VAL A 27 6.72 -0.83 0.81
C VAL A 27 6.08 0.09 1.85
N TYR A 28 6.64 0.12 3.05
CA TYR A 28 6.32 1.07 4.11
C TYR A 28 7.55 1.21 5.02
N GLY A 29 7.59 2.29 5.80
CA GLY A 29 8.66 2.55 6.76
C GLY A 29 9.94 3.09 6.14
N LYS A 30 10.79 3.67 7.00
CA LYS A 30 11.68 4.82 6.74
C LYS A 30 10.87 6.07 6.40
N GLU A 31 11.30 7.22 6.94
CA GLU A 31 10.78 8.54 6.58
C GLU A 31 11.08 8.80 5.09
N MET A 32 10.22 8.28 4.22
CA MET A 32 10.21 8.59 2.80
C MET A 32 9.51 9.93 2.64
N SER A 33 10.15 10.87 1.95
CA SER A 33 9.46 12.09 1.54
C SER A 33 8.36 11.76 0.54
N ASP A 34 7.36 12.62 0.43
CA ASP A 34 6.30 12.51 -0.60
C ASP A 34 6.89 12.34 -2.00
N ASP A 35 8.00 13.02 -2.29
CA ASP A 35 8.72 12.90 -3.56
C ASP A 35 9.28 11.50 -3.77
N GLU A 36 9.84 10.89 -2.72
CA GLU A 36 10.34 9.52 -2.79
C GLU A 36 9.19 8.51 -2.97
N ILE A 37 8.07 8.70 -2.25
CA ILE A 37 6.87 7.86 -2.38
C ILE A 37 6.38 7.89 -3.82
N VAL A 38 6.17 9.08 -4.39
CA VAL A 38 5.68 9.25 -5.76
C VAL A 38 6.68 8.67 -6.77
N ARG A 39 7.97 8.95 -6.61
CA ARG A 39 9.01 8.46 -7.51
C ARG A 39 9.08 6.93 -7.52
N ARG A 40 9.07 6.28 -6.35
CA ARG A 40 9.07 4.81 -6.26
C ARG A 40 7.78 4.21 -6.76
N ALA A 41 6.63 4.82 -6.46
CA ALA A 41 5.33 4.35 -6.95
C ALA A 41 5.29 4.30 -8.47
N LEU A 42 5.82 5.33 -9.13
CA LEU A 42 5.87 5.38 -10.60
C LEU A 42 6.89 4.41 -11.18
N ALA A 43 8.09 4.34 -10.59
CA ALA A 43 9.17 3.48 -11.09
C ALA A 43 8.85 1.98 -10.93
N GLU A 44 8.14 1.61 -9.86
CA GLU A 44 7.82 0.23 -9.52
C GLU A 44 6.34 -0.11 -9.72
N ASP A 45 5.59 0.74 -10.42
CA ASP A 45 4.16 0.55 -10.69
C ASP A 45 3.31 0.16 -9.45
N ARG A 46 3.50 0.89 -8.35
CA ARG A 46 2.82 0.64 -7.06
C ARG A 46 1.62 1.57 -6.88
N VAL A 47 0.59 1.05 -6.22
CA VAL A 47 -0.54 1.85 -5.73
C VAL A 47 -0.11 2.58 -4.45
N ILE A 48 -0.23 3.90 -4.46
CA ILE A 48 0.01 4.73 -3.27
C ILE A 48 -1.18 4.60 -2.31
N LEU A 49 -0.91 4.26 -1.06
CA LEU A 49 -1.87 4.29 0.03
C LEU A 49 -1.52 5.47 0.93
N THR A 50 -2.43 6.42 1.06
CA THR A 50 -2.19 7.65 1.82
C THR A 50 -3.49 8.24 2.34
N ARG A 51 -3.40 9.04 3.40
CA ARG A 51 -4.47 9.95 3.84
C ARG A 51 -4.20 11.41 3.45
N ASP A 52 -3.05 11.68 2.85
CA ASP A 52 -2.60 13.02 2.50
C ASP A 52 -3.13 13.41 1.11
N THR A 53 -3.98 14.44 1.09
CA THR A 53 -4.54 14.98 -0.15
C THR A 53 -3.49 15.68 -1.01
N GLY A 54 -2.40 16.16 -0.42
CA GLY A 54 -1.26 16.79 -1.09
C GLY A 54 -0.48 15.81 -1.97
N ILE A 55 -0.31 14.56 -1.54
CA ILE A 55 0.33 13.52 -2.37
C ILE A 55 -0.51 13.24 -3.61
N VAL A 56 -1.82 13.04 -3.45
CA VAL A 56 -2.73 12.70 -4.57
C VAL A 56 -3.05 13.89 -5.47
N ALA A 57 -2.92 15.13 -4.99
CA ALA A 57 -3.10 16.34 -5.80
C ALA A 57 -2.02 16.50 -6.89
N ARG A 58 -0.90 15.79 -6.77
CA ARG A 58 0.20 15.80 -7.75
C ARG A 58 -0.26 15.14 -9.05
N ARG A 59 -0.30 15.90 -10.16
CA ARG A 59 -0.79 15.42 -11.47
C ARG A 59 -0.17 14.12 -11.99
N ILE A 60 1.07 13.84 -11.59
CA ILE A 60 1.82 12.64 -12.00
C ILE A 60 1.33 11.37 -11.30
N VAL A 61 0.68 11.50 -10.15
CA VAL A 61 0.13 10.36 -9.39
C VAL A 61 -1.14 9.86 -10.09
N LYS A 62 -1.11 8.61 -10.56
CA LYS A 62 -2.23 7.97 -11.28
C LYS A 62 -2.82 6.77 -10.56
N LYS A 63 -2.03 6.08 -9.73
CA LYS A 63 -2.44 4.87 -9.00
C LYS A 63 -2.37 5.15 -7.51
N TYR A 64 -3.52 5.40 -6.90
CA TYR A 64 -3.61 5.68 -5.47
C TYR A 64 -4.95 5.23 -4.90
N VAL A 65 -4.97 5.05 -3.58
CA VAL A 65 -6.18 4.96 -2.75
C VAL A 65 -6.05 6.02 -1.68
N LEU A 66 -6.99 6.98 -1.68
CA LEU A 66 -7.07 8.02 -0.66
C LEU A 66 -7.94 7.51 0.49
N LEU A 67 -7.32 7.23 1.62
CA LEU A 67 -7.98 6.63 2.77
C LEU A 67 -8.71 7.69 3.60
N ASP A 68 -9.93 7.39 4.04
CA ASP A 68 -10.79 8.34 4.76
C ASP A 68 -10.77 8.14 6.29
N SER A 69 -10.29 6.99 6.76
CA SER A 69 -10.34 6.59 8.17
C SER A 69 -8.95 6.46 8.79
N ALA A 70 -8.85 6.73 10.10
CA ALA A 70 -7.67 6.43 10.91
C ALA A 70 -7.63 4.97 11.40
N ASP A 71 -8.76 4.25 11.34
CA ASP A 71 -8.85 2.86 11.76
C ASP A 71 -8.29 1.93 10.68
N THR A 72 -7.30 1.12 11.04
CA THR A 72 -6.58 0.25 10.09
C THR A 72 -7.48 -0.81 9.46
N MET A 73 -8.48 -1.32 10.18
CA MET A 73 -9.38 -2.34 9.63
C MET A 73 -10.34 -1.74 8.61
N THR A 74 -10.80 -0.51 8.85
CA THR A 74 -11.59 0.28 7.91
C THR A 74 -10.79 0.59 6.65
N GLN A 75 -9.54 1.05 6.81
CA GLN A 75 -8.62 1.27 5.68
C GLN A 75 -8.43 0.00 4.84
N LEU A 76 -8.21 -1.15 5.49
CA LEU A 76 -8.03 -2.43 4.81
C LEU A 76 -9.26 -2.82 3.98
N ARG A 77 -10.47 -2.66 4.55
CA ARG A 77 -11.72 -2.90 3.82
C ARG A 77 -11.87 -1.96 2.62
N GLN A 78 -11.53 -0.68 2.78
CA GLN A 78 -11.57 0.30 1.71
C GLN A 78 -10.65 -0.11 0.55
N VAL A 79 -9.37 -0.41 0.83
CA VAL A 79 -8.40 -0.85 -0.20
C VAL A 79 -8.90 -2.06 -0.97
N PHE A 80 -9.42 -3.08 -0.28
CA PHE A 80 -9.89 -4.31 -0.92
C PHE A 80 -11.13 -4.07 -1.78
N THR A 81 -12.02 -3.20 -1.32
CA THR A 81 -13.26 -2.87 -2.04
C THR A 81 -12.95 -2.04 -3.29
N GLU A 82 -12.17 -0.97 -3.17
CA GLU A 82 -11.84 -0.07 -4.29
C GLU A 82 -11.02 -0.76 -5.37
N LEU A 83 -10.10 -1.65 -4.98
CA LEU A 83 -9.21 -2.35 -5.91
C LEU A 83 -9.74 -3.74 -6.30
N GLY A 84 -10.93 -4.13 -5.83
CA GLY A 84 -11.54 -5.43 -6.14
C GLY A 84 -10.71 -6.63 -5.69
N LEU A 85 -9.91 -6.48 -4.62
CA LEU A 85 -9.01 -7.52 -4.13
C LEU A 85 -9.76 -8.56 -3.32
N LYS A 86 -9.26 -9.79 -3.35
CA LYS A 86 -9.80 -10.90 -2.57
C LYS A 86 -8.79 -11.33 -1.52
N VAL A 87 -9.28 -11.60 -0.31
CA VAL A 87 -8.50 -12.30 0.71
C VAL A 87 -8.53 -13.78 0.36
N THR A 88 -7.35 -14.38 0.21
CA THR A 88 -7.21 -15.82 -0.04
C THR A 88 -6.20 -16.38 0.93
N ASN A 89 -6.56 -17.43 1.66
CA ASN A 89 -5.67 -18.06 2.64
C ASN A 89 -4.34 -18.53 2.03
N SER A 90 -4.33 -18.87 0.73
CA SER A 90 -3.13 -19.28 0.00
C SER A 90 -2.09 -18.17 -0.19
N ARG A 91 -2.45 -16.90 0.00
CA ARG A 91 -1.51 -15.76 -0.09
C ARG A 91 -1.04 -15.28 1.28
N ALA A 92 -1.81 -15.56 2.34
CA ALA A 92 -1.43 -15.13 3.67
C ALA A 92 -0.09 -15.74 4.09
N PHE A 93 0.76 -14.95 4.75
CA PHE A 93 2.07 -15.34 5.25
C PHE A 93 3.09 -15.78 4.18
N THR A 94 2.85 -15.47 2.91
CA THR A 94 3.81 -15.73 1.80
C THR A 94 4.88 -14.65 1.65
N ARG A 95 4.85 -13.60 2.48
CA ARG A 95 5.84 -12.52 2.48
C ARG A 95 6.30 -12.19 3.88
N CYS A 96 7.58 -11.85 4.01
CA CYS A 96 8.17 -11.42 5.26
C CYS A 96 7.64 -10.04 5.67
N ILE A 97 7.12 -9.93 6.89
CA ILE A 97 6.62 -8.66 7.44
C ILE A 97 7.76 -7.64 7.57
N VAL A 98 9.01 -8.07 7.78
CA VAL A 98 10.15 -7.17 7.99
C VAL A 98 10.76 -6.71 6.66
N CYS A 99 11.21 -7.64 5.82
CA CYS A 99 11.94 -7.32 4.59
C CYS A 99 11.10 -7.34 3.31
N ASN A 100 9.82 -7.73 3.36
CA ASN A 100 8.92 -7.82 2.21
C ASN A 100 9.28 -8.88 1.16
N GLU A 101 10.32 -9.70 1.35
CA GLU A 101 10.67 -10.81 0.46
C GLU A 101 9.64 -11.95 0.56
N ALA A 102 9.49 -12.72 -0.52
CA ALA A 102 8.66 -13.93 -0.52
C ALA A 102 9.25 -15.00 0.42
N VAL A 103 8.37 -15.76 1.08
CA VAL A 103 8.70 -16.85 2.02
C VAL A 103 8.27 -18.19 1.45
#